data_AF-A0A6V7L156-F1
#
_entry.id   AF-A0A6V7L156-F1
#
_cell.length_a   1.000
_cell.length_b   1.000
_cell.length_c   1.000
_cell.angle_alpha   90.00
_cell.angle_beta   90.00
_cell.angle_gamma   90.00
#
_symmetry.space_group_name_H-M   'P 1'
#
loop_
_entity.id
_entity.type
_entity.pdbx_description
1 polymer ?
#
loop_
_entity_poly.entity_id
_entity_poly.type
_entity_poly.pdbx_seq_one_letter_code
_entity_poly.pdbx_strand_id
1 'polypeptide(L)'
;DWESAWAEQLAKRQQRLIETGDSGSLKRAGDKKPSSGSHSIHRFIEIGIVADRKFLDFHNGTDYEKYLLTVMNMVADFYHDSSVGNQIDVVVVRMTYLEVEKKE
;
A
#
# COMPACT_ATOMS: atom_id res chain seq x y z
N ASP A 1 -9.40 2.82 15.52
CA ASP A 1 -9.41 1.51 14.89
C ASP A 1 -9.50 1.71 13.38
N TRP A 2 -8.54 1.19 12.62
CA TRP A 2 -8.29 1.59 11.23
C TRP A 2 -9.26 0.91 10.25
N GLU A 3 -9.78 -0.26 10.60
CA GLU A 3 -10.80 -0.99 9.83
C GLU A 3 -12.14 -0.23 9.79
N SER A 4 -12.54 0.39 10.91
CA SER A 4 -13.78 1.17 11.01
C SER A 4 -13.75 2.43 10.14
N ALA A 5 -12.61 3.13 10.11
CA ALA A 5 -12.43 4.34 9.31
C ALA A 5 -12.49 4.05 7.80
N TRP A 6 -11.98 2.88 7.39
CA TRP A 6 -12.08 2.40 6.02
C TRP A 6 -13.51 2.02 5.62
N ALA A 7 -14.21 1.28 6.48
CA ALA A 7 -15.62 0.90 6.25
C ALA A 7 -16.52 2.14 6.12
N GLU A 8 -16.28 3.16 6.95
CA GLU A 8 -17.03 4.41 6.94
C GLU A 8 -16.80 5.21 5.65
N GLN A 9 -15.57 5.25 5.15
CA GLN A 9 -15.22 5.94 3.92
C GLN A 9 -15.84 5.28 2.67
N LEU A 10 -15.96 3.94 2.67
CA LEU A 10 -16.66 3.18 1.64
C LEU A 10 -18.17 3.46 1.67
N ALA A 11 -18.80 3.44 2.85
CA ALA A 11 -20.21 3.76 3.02
C ALA A 11 -20.54 5.18 2.53
N LYS A 12 -19.68 6.16 2.85
CA LYS A 12 -19.82 7.56 2.45
C LYS A 12 -19.64 7.80 0.95
N ARG A 13 -18.92 6.91 0.26
CA ARG A 13 -18.79 6.91 -1.21
C ARG A 13 -20.03 6.34 -1.88
N GLN A 14 -20.61 5.30 -1.31
CA GLN A 14 -21.86 4.69 -1.79
C GLN A 14 -23.05 5.65 -1.64
N GLN A 15 -23.15 6.36 -0.52
CA GLN A 15 -24.18 7.39 -0.32
C GLN A 15 -24.06 8.53 -1.33
N ARG A 16 -22.85 9.01 -1.62
CA ARG A 16 -22.63 10.07 -2.63
C ARG A 16 -23.09 9.65 -4.03
N LEU A 17 -22.88 8.40 -4.41
CA LEU A 17 -23.34 7.86 -5.70
C LEU A 17 -24.87 7.75 -5.76
N ILE A 18 -25.53 7.51 -4.63
CA ILE A 18 -26.99 7.50 -4.52
C ILE A 18 -27.54 8.94 -4.62
N GLU A 19 -26.87 9.92 -4.02
CA GLU A 19 -27.26 11.34 -4.05
C GLU A 19 -27.01 12.02 -5.41
N THR A 20 -26.00 11.59 -6.17
CA THR A 20 -25.72 12.08 -7.54
C THR A 20 -26.55 11.37 -8.62
N GLY A 21 -27.31 10.34 -8.25
CA GLY A 21 -28.26 9.64 -9.12
C GLY A 21 -29.52 10.46 -9.35
N ASP A 22 -29.49 11.32 -10.37
CA ASP A 22 -30.58 12.15 -10.86
C ASP A 22 -31.94 11.42 -10.97
N SER A 23 -32.98 12.15 -10.55
CA SER A 23 -34.38 11.80 -10.34
C SER A 23 -35.21 11.44 -11.60
N GLY A 24 -34.62 10.82 -12.62
CA GLY A 24 -35.21 10.72 -13.96
C GLY A 24 -35.55 9.34 -14.54
N SER A 25 -35.25 8.21 -13.90
CA SER A 25 -35.32 6.90 -14.61
C SER A 25 -35.82 5.69 -13.80
N LEU A 26 -36.86 5.88 -13.00
CA LEU A 26 -37.65 4.79 -12.40
C LEU A 26 -38.46 4.06 -13.49
N LYS A 27 -37.83 3.28 -14.38
CA LYS A 27 -38.55 2.29 -15.23
C LYS A 27 -37.70 1.18 -15.89
N ARG A 28 -36.45 0.97 -15.48
CA ARG A 28 -35.65 -0.19 -15.94
C ARG A 28 -34.80 -0.77 -14.81
N ALA A 29 -35.46 -1.39 -13.84
CA ALA A 29 -34.83 -2.10 -12.73
C ALA A 29 -35.34 -3.55 -12.65
N GLY A 30 -35.11 -4.31 -13.72
CA GLY A 30 -35.15 -5.77 -13.72
C GLY A 30 -33.81 -6.25 -14.26
N ASP A 31 -33.13 -7.11 -13.52
CA ASP A 31 -31.89 -7.83 -13.90
C ASP A 31 -30.62 -7.01 -14.12
N LYS A 32 -30.24 -6.19 -13.14
CA LYS A 32 -28.81 -5.95 -12.89
C LYS A 32 -28.47 -6.40 -11.49
N LYS A 33 -28.02 -7.67 -11.38
CA LYS A 33 -27.21 -8.11 -10.22
C LYS A 33 -26.16 -7.01 -9.99
N PRO A 34 -26.03 -6.46 -8.78
CA PRO A 34 -24.91 -5.57 -8.51
C PRO A 34 -23.67 -6.41 -8.77
N SER A 35 -22.90 -6.06 -9.80
CA SER A 35 -21.57 -6.59 -9.97
C SER A 35 -20.80 -6.10 -8.75
N SER A 36 -20.77 -6.92 -7.70
CA SER A 36 -19.80 -6.87 -6.62
C SER A 36 -18.43 -7.21 -7.21
N GLY A 37 -18.01 -6.48 -8.24
CA GLY A 37 -16.67 -6.56 -8.76
C GLY A 37 -15.77 -6.05 -7.66
N SER A 38 -14.84 -6.88 -7.22
CA SER A 38 -13.67 -6.42 -6.50
C SER A 38 -12.96 -5.41 -7.42
N HIS A 39 -13.29 -4.13 -7.28
CA HIS A 39 -12.60 -3.10 -8.03
C HIS A 39 -11.17 -3.05 -7.50
N SER A 40 -10.20 -3.43 -8.32
CA SER A 40 -8.79 -3.24 -8.03
C SER A 40 -8.49 -1.74 -8.03
N ILE A 41 -8.23 -1.18 -6.85
CA ILE A 41 -7.83 0.22 -6.67
C ILE A 41 -6.31 0.24 -6.55
N HIS A 42 -5.61 0.88 -7.48
CA HIS A 42 -4.15 1.02 -7.38
C HIS A 42 -3.74 1.70 -6.06
N ARG A 43 -2.81 1.08 -5.32
CA ARG A 43 -2.31 1.60 -4.02
C ARG A 43 -0.80 1.71 -4.03
N PHE A 44 -0.30 2.76 -3.39
CA PHE A 44 1.13 2.98 -3.17
C PHE A 44 1.44 2.88 -1.68
N ILE A 45 2.50 2.16 -1.33
CA ILE A 45 3.02 2.09 0.04
C ILE A 45 4.38 2.77 0.04
N GLU A 46 4.46 3.93 0.68
CA GLU A 46 5.71 4.67 0.88
C GLU A 46 6.38 4.19 2.17
N ILE A 47 7.60 3.66 2.06
CA ILE A 47 8.32 3.06 3.19
C ILE A 47 9.65 3.79 3.41
N GLY A 48 9.90 4.16 4.67
CA GLY A 48 11.21 4.57 5.16
C GLY A 48 11.90 3.41 5.87
N ILE A 49 13.14 3.10 5.48
CA ILE A 49 13.95 2.04 6.07
C ILE A 49 14.97 2.66 7.02
N VAL A 50 15.12 2.08 8.21
CA VAL A 50 16.14 2.49 9.19
C VAL A 50 17.02 1.30 9.50
N ALA A 51 18.32 1.44 9.25
CA ALA A 51 19.33 0.43 9.55
C ALA A 51 19.96 0.71 10.93
N ASP A 52 19.79 -0.21 11.86
CA ASP A 52 20.38 -0.13 13.20
C ASP A 52 21.90 -0.38 13.17
N ARG A 53 22.60 0.07 14.21
CA ARG A 53 24.04 -0.08 14.42
C ARG A 53 24.51 -1.51 14.27
N LYS A 54 23.81 -2.45 14.92
CA LYS A 54 24.17 -3.87 14.87
C LYS A 54 24.12 -4.44 13.45
N PHE A 55 23.19 -3.95 12.62
CA PHE A 55 23.10 -4.36 11.22
C PHE A 55 24.27 -3.80 10.42
N LEU A 56 24.62 -2.53 10.64
CA LEU A 56 25.78 -1.89 10.01
C LEU A 56 27.10 -2.57 10.40
N ASP A 57 27.27 -2.90 11.68
CA ASP A 57 28.45 -3.58 12.21
C ASP A 57 28.59 -5.00 11.64
N PHE A 58 27.49 -5.72 11.50
CA PHE A 58 27.48 -7.08 10.96
C PHE A 58 27.78 -7.11 9.45
N HIS A 59 27.23 -6.15 8.69
CA HIS A 59 27.46 -6.03 7.26
C HIS A 59 28.65 -5.12 6.90
N ASN A 60 29.49 -4.77 7.88
CA ASN A 60 30.64 -3.88 7.72
C ASN A 60 31.66 -4.50 6.74
N GLY A 61 31.79 -3.92 5.56
CA GLY A 61 32.59 -4.45 4.45
C GLY A 61 31.79 -5.01 3.27
N THR A 62 30.46 -5.02 3.36
CA THR A 62 29.56 -5.30 2.24
C THR A 62 28.70 -4.09 1.90
N ASP A 63 28.14 -4.07 0.70
CA ASP A 63 27.16 -3.06 0.29
C ASP A 63 25.80 -3.38 0.95
N TYR A 64 25.60 -2.82 2.14
CA TYR A 64 24.38 -3.00 2.93
C TYR A 64 23.16 -2.32 2.30
N GLU A 65 23.36 -1.28 1.49
CA GLU A 65 22.28 -0.62 0.76
C GLU A 65 21.71 -1.56 -0.29
N LYS A 66 22.58 -2.19 -1.09
CA LYS A 66 22.19 -3.23 -2.03
C LYS A 66 21.49 -4.40 -1.35
N TYR A 67 21.97 -4.83 -0.18
CA TYR A 67 21.31 -5.89 0.58
C TYR A 67 19.87 -5.51 0.93
N LEU A 68 19.66 -4.32 1.49
CA LEU A 68 18.33 -3.83 1.86
C LEU A 68 17.43 -3.69 0.63
N LEU A 69 17.94 -3.11 -0.46
CA LEU A 69 17.19 -2.99 -1.72
C LEU A 69 16.81 -4.35 -2.30
N THR A 70 17.69 -5.35 -2.21
CA THR A 70 17.39 -6.72 -2.65
C THR A 70 16.25 -7.33 -1.85
N VAL A 71 16.26 -7.14 -0.53
CA VAL A 71 15.16 -7.59 0.34
C VAL A 71 13.86 -6.88 -0.01
N MET A 72 13.90 -5.56 -0.19
CA MET A 72 12.72 -4.79 -0.57
C MET A 72 12.20 -5.14 -1.96
N ASN A 73 13.06 -5.55 -2.89
CA ASN A 73 12.65 -6.01 -4.20
C ASN A 73 11.84 -7.32 -4.10
N MET A 74 12.29 -8.27 -3.26
CA MET A 74 11.49 -9.48 -2.97
C MET A 74 10.15 -9.15 -2.32
N VAL A 75 10.11 -8.13 -1.44
CA VAL A 75 8.86 -7.65 -0.83
C VAL A 75 7.94 -7.02 -1.87
N ALA A 76 8.48 -6.21 -2.79
CA ALA A 76 7.71 -5.61 -3.88
C ALA A 76 7.08 -6.70 -4.78
N ASP A 77 7.86 -7.72 -5.15
CA ASP A 77 7.37 -8.86 -5.93
C ASP A 77 6.24 -9.61 -5.20
N PHE A 78 6.35 -9.77 -3.88
CA PHE A 78 5.31 -10.41 -3.07
C PHE A 78 3.99 -9.63 -3.09
N TYR A 79 4.04 -8.29 -3.01
CA TYR A 79 2.84 -7.44 -3.03
C TYR A 79 2.26 -7.22 -4.43
N HIS A 80 3.05 -7.48 -5.48
CA HIS A 80 2.59 -7.45 -6.85
C HIS A 80 1.87 -8.75 -7.27
N ASP A 81 1.88 -9.78 -6.41
CA ASP A 81 1.22 -11.04 -6.72
C ASP A 81 -0.31 -10.91 -6.81
N SER A 82 -0.87 -11.64 -7.78
CA SER A 82 -2.31 -11.64 -8.08
C SER A 82 -3.18 -12.14 -6.92
N SER A 83 -2.63 -12.95 -6.00
CA SER A 83 -3.36 -13.45 -4.82
C SER A 83 -3.72 -12.35 -3.81
N VAL A 84 -3.02 -11.21 -3.83
CA VAL A 84 -3.32 -10.04 -3.00
C VAL A 84 -4.65 -9.37 -3.43
N GLY A 85 -5.11 -9.66 -4.64
CA GLY A 85 -6.40 -9.19 -5.18
C GLY A 85 -6.40 -7.72 -5.64
N ASN A 86 -5.28 -7.02 -5.49
CA ASN A 86 -5.16 -5.60 -5.80
C ASN A 86 -3.73 -5.24 -6.17
N GLN A 87 -3.55 -4.30 -7.10
CA GLN A 87 -2.22 -3.80 -7.44
C GLN A 87 -1.70 -2.87 -6.34
N ILE A 88 -0.60 -3.27 -5.70
CA ILE A 88 0.07 -2.54 -4.64
C ILE A 88 1.52 -2.33 -5.04
N ASP A 89 1.92 -1.07 -5.16
CA ASP A 89 3.30 -0.69 -5.47
C ASP A 89 4.02 -0.28 -4.17
N VAL A 90 5.10 -0.98 -3.85
CA VAL A 90 5.96 -0.68 -2.70
C VAL A 90 7.07 0.26 -3.14
N VAL A 91 7.15 1.44 -2.51
CA VAL A 91 8.11 2.50 -2.87
C VAL A 91 8.95 2.84 -1.64
N VAL A 92 10.27 2.67 -1.75
CA VAL A 92 11.22 3.09 -0.72
C VAL A 92 11.47 4.59 -0.90
N VAL A 93 11.01 5.41 0.06
CA VAL A 93 11.12 6.88 -0.01
C VAL A 93 12.32 7.43 0.75
N ARG A 94 12.84 6.69 1.74
CA ARG A 94 13.97 7.12 2.56
C ARG A 94 14.71 5.93 3.13
N MET A 95 16.04 5.99 3.14
CA MET A 95 16.90 5.07 3.90
C MET A 95 17.73 5.89 4.90
N THR A 96 17.75 5.48 6.16
CA THR A 96 18.48 6.16 7.24
C THR A 96 19.37 5.17 7.96
N TYR A 97 20.64 5.49 8.10
CA TYR A 97 21.65 4.65 8.75
C TYR A 97 21.98 5.24 10.11
N LEU A 98 21.86 4.44 11.17
CA LEU A 98 22.17 4.87 12.53
C LEU A 98 23.66 4.70 12.80
N GLU A 99 24.51 5.52 12.19
CA GLU A 99 25.94 5.53 12.50
C GLU A 99 26.21 6.15 13.88
N VAL A 100 27.28 5.70 14.56
CA VAL A 100 27.79 6.41 15.74
C VAL A 100 28.63 7.57 15.21
N GLU A 101 28.32 8.81 15.58
CA GLU A 101 29.31 9.88 15.45
C GLU A 101 30.58 9.41 16.17
N LYS A 102 31.62 9.06 15.41
CA LYS A 102 32.96 8.92 15.98
C LYS A 102 33.33 10.30 16.49
N LYS A 103 33.13 10.53 17.79
CA LYS A 103 33.75 11.65 18.49
C LYS A 103 35.26 11.43 18.40
N GLU A 104 35.90 12.18 17.50
CA GLU A 104 37.33 12.45 17.57
C GLU A 104 37.66 13.28 18.81
#